data_AF-A0A534I6N6-F1
#
_entry.id   AF-A0A534I6N6-F1
#
_cell.length_a   1.000
_cell.length_b   1.000
_cell.length_c   1.000
_cell.angle_alpha   90.00
_cell.angle_beta   90.00
_cell.angle_gamma   90.00
#
_symmetry.space_group_name_H-M   'P 1'
#
loop_
_entity.id
_entity.type
_entity.pdbx_description
1 polymer ?
#
loop_
_entity_poly.entity_id
_entity_poly.type
_entity_poly.pdbx_seq_one_letter_code
_entity_poly.pdbx_strand_id
1 'polypeptide(L)'
;LYRFEFPERPGALLKFLQAIGSHWNISLFHYRNHGSDYGRVLAGIQVPPAERPEFLQHLNELHYAYVEETGNPSYRMFLGA
;
A
#
# COMPACT_ATOMS: atom_id res chain seq x y z
N LEU A 1 0.26 -2.65 -7.29
CA LEU A 1 0.11 -1.23 -6.92
C LEU A 1 -1.14 -1.12 -6.08
N TYR A 2 -1.01 -0.59 -4.87
CA TYR A 2 -2.08 -0.53 -3.89
C TYR A 2 -2.10 0.83 -3.22
N ARG A 3 -3.29 1.38 -3.03
CA ARG A 3 -3.50 2.58 -2.23
C ARG A 3 -4.11 2.18 -0.91
N PHE A 4 -3.47 2.57 0.19
CA PHE A 4 -3.89 2.29 1.56
C PHE A 4 -4.36 3.57 2.26
N GLU A 5 -5.33 3.39 3.14
CA GLU A 5 -5.86 4.41 4.04
C GLU A 5 -5.83 3.89 5.47
N PHE A 6 -5.31 4.72 6.38
CA PHE A 6 -5.28 4.42 7.81
C PHE A 6 -5.47 5.68 8.63
N PRO A 7 -6.05 5.59 9.85
CA PRO A 7 -6.17 6.73 10.74
C PRO A 7 -4.80 7.33 11.05
N GLU A 8 -4.67 8.64 10.86
CA GLU A 8 -3.43 9.35 11.13
C GLU A 8 -3.24 9.51 12.64
N ARG A 9 -2.09 9.08 13.14
CA ARG A 9 -1.70 9.19 14.55
C ARG A 9 -0.18 9.08 14.65
N PRO A 10 0.44 9.60 15.73
CA PRO A 10 1.88 9.45 15.94
C PRO A 10 2.34 8.00 15.75
N GLY A 11 3.27 7.79 14.82
CA GLY A 11 3.82 6.48 14.47
C GLY A 11 2.95 5.61 13.56
N ALA A 12 1.85 6.11 12.99
CA ALA A 12 0.98 5.34 12.09
C ALA A 12 1.74 4.78 10.88
N LEU A 13 2.62 5.57 10.27
CA LEU A 13 3.43 5.16 9.13
C LEU A 13 4.36 3.99 9.46
N LEU A 14 5.06 4.06 10.61
CA LEU A 14 5.96 2.98 11.03
C LEU A 14 5.17 1.70 11.32
N LYS A 15 4.02 1.82 11.99
CA LYS A 15 3.12 0.68 12.22
C LYS A 15 2.63 0.06 10.92
N PHE A 16 2.29 0.88 9.93
CA PHE A 16 1.91 0.41 8.60
C PHE A 16 3.04 -0.39 7.94
N LEU A 17 4.27 0.14 7.93
CA LEU A 17 5.42 -0.57 7.35
C LEU A 17 5.71 -1.89 8.07
N GLN A 18 5.62 -1.90 9.41
CA GLN A 18 5.78 -3.11 10.20
C GLN A 18 4.68 -4.14 9.94
N ALA A 19 3.44 -3.70 9.72
CA ALA A 19 2.29 -4.54 9.44
C ALA A 19 2.35 -5.16 8.03
N ILE A 20 2.71 -4.38 7.00
CA ILE A 20 3.00 -4.92 5.66
C ILE A 20 4.13 -5.94 5.72
N GLY A 21 5.10 -5.72 6.59
CA GLY A 21 6.22 -6.64 6.83
C GLY A 21 7.30 -6.53 5.76
N SER A 22 8.27 -7.45 5.84
CA SER A 22 9.46 -7.47 4.97
C SER A 22 9.48 -8.63 3.98
N HIS A 23 8.39 -9.40 3.89
CA HIS A 23 8.34 -10.59 3.04
C HIS A 23 8.27 -10.22 1.54
N TRP A 24 7.56 -9.14 1.21
CA TRP A 24 7.47 -8.61 -0.16
C TRP A 24 8.18 -7.28 -0.30
N ASN A 25 8.87 -7.08 -1.42
CA ASN A 25 9.62 -5.86 -1.69
C ASN A 25 8.68 -4.69 -2.02
N ILE A 26 8.89 -3.55 -1.36
CA ILE A 26 8.20 -2.30 -1.67
C ILE A 26 9.04 -1.54 -2.70
N SER A 27 8.58 -1.49 -3.96
CA SER A 27 9.28 -0.83 -5.07
C SER A 27 8.87 0.62 -5.30
N LEU A 28 7.72 1.04 -4.76
CA LEU A 28 7.23 2.42 -4.80
C LEU A 28 6.61 2.72 -3.45
N PHE A 29 6.90 3.89 -2.88
CA PHE A 29 6.27 4.36 -1.66
C PHE A 29 6.03 5.86 -1.73
N HIS A 30 4.76 6.26 -1.82
CA HIS A 30 4.35 7.66 -1.78
C HIS A 30 3.35 7.85 -0.65
N TYR A 31 3.77 8.56 0.39
CA TYR A 31 2.94 8.88 1.55
C TYR A 31 2.58 10.36 1.55
N ARG A 32 1.31 10.65 1.81
CA ARG A 32 0.83 12.02 2.01
C ARG A 32 0.04 12.08 3.31
N ASN A 33 0.58 12.83 4.27
CA ASN A 33 -0.17 13.30 5.42
C ASN A 33 -1.05 14.45 4.93
N HIS A 34 -2.37 14.26 4.91
CA HIS A 34 -3.28 15.26 4.37
C HIS A 34 -4.01 16.04 5.47
N GLY A 35 -3.34 16.38 6.58
CA GLY A 35 -3.85 17.28 7.63
C GLY A 35 -5.26 16.93 8.14
N SER A 36 -5.68 15.69 7.90
CA SER A 36 -6.99 15.11 8.15
C SER A 36 -6.74 13.86 8.98
N ASP A 37 -7.80 13.32 9.59
CA ASP A 37 -7.71 12.17 10.48
C ASP A 37 -7.22 10.87 9.79
N TYR A 38 -6.80 10.93 8.51
CA TYR A 38 -6.36 9.81 7.70
C TYR A 38 -5.09 10.10 6.89
N GLY A 39 -4.15 9.16 6.96
CA GLY A 39 -2.99 9.08 6.09
C GLY A 39 -3.29 8.24 4.85
N ARG A 40 -2.72 8.65 3.70
CA ARG A 40 -2.78 7.88 2.44
C ARG A 40 -1.39 7.44 2.01
N VAL A 41 -1.27 6.17 1.64
CA VAL A 41 -0.06 5.58 1.06
C VAL A 41 -0.40 4.98 -0.29
N LEU A 42 0.36 5.34 -1.33
CA LEU A 42 0.42 4.58 -2.57
C LEU A 42 1.70 3.73 -2.54
N ALA A 43 1.55 2.41 -2.58
CA ALA A 43 2.66 1.47 -2.55
C ALA A 43 2.68 0.56 -3.78
N GLY A 44 3.86 0.43 -4.37
CA GLY A 44 4.20 -0.63 -5.32
C GLY A 44 4.79 -1.78 -4.54
N ILE A 45 4.15 -2.95 -4.61
CA ILE A 45 4.62 -4.16 -3.92
C ILE A 45 4.89 -5.20 -4.99
N GLN A 46 6.11 -5.73 -5.00
CA GLN A 46 6.54 -6.79 -5.89
C GLN A 46 6.23 -8.13 -5.23
N VAL A 47 5.23 -8.82 -5.78
CA VAL A 47 4.74 -10.11 -5.29
C VAL A 47 4.90 -11.12 -6.43
N PRO A 48 5.64 -12.23 -6.23
CA PRO A 48 5.67 -13.32 -7.19
C PRO A 48 4.25 -13.82 -7.52
N PRO A 49 3.93 -14.18 -8.77
CA PRO A 49 2.57 -14.59 -9.13
C PRO A 49 2.01 -15.75 -8.29
N ALA A 50 2.89 -16.68 -7.85
CA ALA A 50 2.51 -17.80 -7.00
C ALA A 50 2.12 -17.40 -5.57
N GLU A 51 2.65 -16.27 -5.07
CA GLU A 51 2.43 -15.78 -3.70
C GLU A 51 1.29 -14.74 -3.62
N ARG A 52 0.71 -14.34 -4.77
CA ARG A 52 -0.41 -13.39 -4.79
C ARG A 52 -1.57 -13.76 -3.86
N PRO A 53 -2.02 -15.03 -3.77
CA PRO A 53 -3.09 -15.42 -2.85
C PRO A 53 -2.74 -15.18 -1.39
N GLU A 54 -1.52 -15.55 -0.98
CA GLU A 54 -1.01 -15.36 0.38
C GLU A 54 -0.89 -13.86 0.72
N PHE A 55 -0.37 -13.07 -0.22
CA PHE A 55 -0.28 -11.63 -0.07
C PHE A 55 -1.65 -10.96 0.14
N LEU A 56 -2.66 -11.35 -0.65
CA LEU A 56 -4.01 -10.80 -0.50
C LEU A 56 -4.66 -11.23 0.81
N GLN A 57 -4.42 -12.47 1.26
CA GLN A 57 -4.85 -12.93 2.57
C GLN A 57 -4.20 -12.08 3.68
N HIS A 58 -2.89 -11.88 3.63
CA HIS A 58 -2.16 -11.03 4.57
C HIS A 58 -2.76 -9.61 4.63
N LEU A 59 -2.97 -8.96 3.47
CA LEU A 59 -3.59 -7.63 3.45
C LEU A 59 -4.98 -7.59 4.10
N ASN A 60 -5.80 -8.62 3.89
CA ASN A 60 -7.12 -8.71 4.50
C ASN A 60 -7.03 -8.85 6.02
N GLU A 61 -6.05 -9.60 6.53
CA GLU A 61 -5.79 -9.77 7.97
C GLU A 61 -5.25 -8.48 8.63
N LEU A 62 -4.64 -7.57 7.87
CA LEU A 62 -4.19 -6.27 8.39
C LEU A 62 -5.33 -5.28 8.65
N HIS A 63 -6.51 -5.51 8.08
CA HIS A 63 -7.69 -4.64 8.22
C HIS A 63 -7.46 -3.17 7.81
N TYR A 64 -6.44 -2.89 6.99
CA TYR A 64 -6.31 -1.58 6.36
C TYR A 64 -7.28 -1.46 5.20
N ALA A 65 -7.92 -0.30 5.04
CA ALA A 65 -8.64 0.00 3.82
C ALA A 65 -7.63 0.10 2.68
N TYR A 66 -7.82 -0.68 1.63
CA TYR A 66 -6.96 -0.63 0.44
C TYR A 66 -7.75 -0.72 -0.86
N VAL A 67 -7.16 -0.18 -1.93
CA VAL A 67 -7.64 -0.29 -3.30
C VAL A 67 -6.50 -0.76 -4.19
N GLU A 68 -6.74 -1.77 -5.01
CA GLU A 68 -5.80 -2.14 -6.06
C GLU A 68 -5.88 -1.12 -7.21
N GLU A 69 -4.75 -0.48 -7.51
CA GLU A 69 -4.64 0.59 -8.52
C GLU A 69 -3.86 0.12 -9.76
N THR A 70 -3.59 -1.19 -9.90
CA THR A 70 -2.79 -1.76 -11.02
C THR A 70 -3.40 -1.49 -12.39
N GLY A 71 -4.73 -1.37 -12.47
CA GLY A 71 -5.47 -1.03 -13.68
C GLY A 71 -5.67 0.48 -13.92
N ASN A 72 -5.13 1.35 -13.06
CA ASN A 72 -5.42 2.78 -13.13
C ASN A 72 -4.74 3.45 -14.35
N PRO A 73 -5.50 4.01 -15.31
CA PRO A 73 -4.95 4.59 -16.53
C PRO A 73 -4.09 5.83 -16.26
N SER A 74 -4.42 6.62 -15.23
CA SER A 74 -3.63 7.77 -14.82
C SER A 74 -2.25 7.35 -14.32
N TYR A 75 -2.15 6.24 -13.58
CA TYR A 75 -0.84 5.74 -13.15
C TYR A 75 0.04 5.39 -14.36
N ARG A 76 -0.53 4.68 -15.35
CA ARG A 76 0.20 4.34 -16.58
C ARG A 76 0.65 5.59 -17.35
N MET A 77 -0.18 6.62 -17.40
CA MET A 77 0.10 7.84 -18.17
C MET A 77 1.17 8.74 -17.54
N PHE A 78 1.27 8.78 -16.20
CA PHE A 78 2.13 9.75 -15.51
C PHE A 78 3.32 9.13 -14.75
N LEU A 79 3.25 7.84 -14.41
CA LEU A 79 4.23 7.16 -13.55
C LEU A 79 4.73 5.83 -14.13
N GLY A 80 4.13 5.34 -15.22
CA GLY A 80 4.58 4.15 -15.93
C GLY A 80 5.56 4.51 -17.04
N ALA A 81 6.86 4.50 -16.73
CA ALA A 81 7.92 4.35 -17.73
C ALA A 81 8.27 2.86 -17.88
#